data_AF-A0A6G8G2Y2-F1
#
_entry.id   AF-A0A6G8G2Y2-F1
#
_cell.length_a   1.000
_cell.length_b   1.000
_cell.length_c   1.000
_cell.angle_alpha   90.00
_cell.angle_beta   90.00
_cell.angle_gamma   90.00
#
_symmetry.space_group_name_H-M   'P 1'
#
loop_
_entity.id
_entity.type
_entity.pdbx_description
1 polymer ?
#
loop_
_entity_poly.entity_id
_entity_poly.type
_entity_poly.pdbx_seq_one_letter_code
_entity_poly.pdbx_strand_id
1 'polypeptide(L)'
;MIEFWEQMAAEASVVPTFGFARVVGEMSWLERAPAPREHVLRYETWADGFASRFEHAILCLYDLRRLGSGILLDLMRTHPKLLLGGLVLENPHHRASGELATVGA
;
A
#
# COMPACT_ATOMS: atom_id res chain seq x y z
N MET A 1 -10.73 6.94 -2.65
CA MET A 1 -9.27 6.72 -2.80
C MET A 1 -8.97 5.61 -3.80
N ILE A 2 -9.52 4.40 -3.64
CA ILE A 2 -9.33 3.30 -4.59
C ILE A 2 -9.68 3.71 -6.03
N GLU A 3 -10.90 4.23 -6.23
CA GLU A 3 -11.37 4.68 -7.55
C GLU A 3 -10.47 5.75 -8.17
N PHE A 4 -9.96 6.68 -7.37
CA PHE A 4 -9.04 7.72 -7.82
C PHE A 4 -7.76 7.12 -8.42
N TRP A 5 -7.16 6.13 -7.74
CA TRP A 5 -5.95 5.47 -8.21
C TRP A 5 -6.17 4.62 -9.45
N GLU A 6 -7.28 3.87 -9.49
CA GLU A 6 -7.65 3.07 -10.67
C GLU A 6 -7.85 3.97 -11.90
N GLN A 7 -8.55 5.09 -11.73
CA GLN A 7 -8.76 6.06 -12.81
C GLN A 7 -7.44 6.69 -13.26
N MET A 8 -6.62 7.16 -12.33
CA MET A 8 -5.32 7.76 -12.65
C MET A 8 -4.40 6.78 -13.40
N ALA A 9 -4.36 5.51 -12.98
CA ALA A 9 -3.57 4.49 -13.66
C ALA A 9 -4.11 4.17 -15.05
N ALA A 10 -5.44 4.07 -15.22
CA ALA A 10 -6.07 3.86 -16.52
C ALA A 10 -5.75 5.00 -17.49
N GLU A 11 -5.87 6.25 -17.04
CA GLU A 11 -5.55 7.45 -17.84
C GLU A 11 -4.06 7.51 -18.21
N ALA A 12 -3.15 7.18 -17.28
CA ALA A 12 -1.72 7.13 -17.57
C ALA A 12 -1.36 6.01 -18.56
N SER A 13 -2.05 4.86 -18.49
CA SER A 13 -1.74 3.68 -19.31
C SER A 13 -2.00 3.88 -20.82
N VAL A 14 -2.86 4.83 -21.18
CA VAL A 14 -3.18 5.14 -22.58
C VAL A 14 -2.29 6.23 -23.19
N VAL A 15 -1.43 6.86 -22.39
CA VAL A 15 -0.51 7.91 -22.85
C VAL A 15 0.87 7.29 -23.13
N PRO A 16 1.32 7.20 -24.41
CA PRO A 16 2.52 6.43 -24.78
C PRO A 16 3.84 6.93 -24.19
N THR A 17 3.87 8.15 -23.65
CA THR A 17 5.09 8.80 -23.15
C THR A 17 5.41 8.52 -21.69
N PHE A 18 4.46 8.00 -20.90
CA PHE A 18 4.69 7.74 -19.48
C PHE A 18 5.03 6.26 -19.24
N GLY A 19 6.33 5.94 -19.30
CA GLY A 19 6.82 4.56 -19.09
C GLY A 19 7.00 4.13 -17.63
N PHE A 20 6.87 5.05 -16.66
CA PHE A 20 7.07 4.75 -15.23
C PHE A 20 6.43 5.82 -14.34
N ALA A 21 5.81 5.42 -13.23
CA ALA A 21 5.28 6.34 -12.23
C ALA A 21 6.02 6.24 -10.87
N ARG A 22 6.08 7.36 -10.13
CA ARG A 22 6.52 7.38 -8.73
C ARG A 22 5.39 7.90 -7.88
N VAL A 23 4.99 7.11 -6.90
CA VAL A 23 3.83 7.39 -6.05
C VAL A 23 4.27 7.41 -4.60
N VAL A 24 3.81 8.42 -3.86
CA VAL A 24 3.97 8.49 -2.41
C VAL A 24 2.58 8.56 -1.80
N GLY A 25 2.24 7.56 -0.99
CA GLY A 25 0.98 7.49 -0.26
C GLY A 25 1.22 7.79 1.21
N GLU A 26 0.57 8.81 1.76
CA GLU A 26 0.69 9.19 3.16
C GLU A 26 -0.66 8.99 3.86
N MET A 27 -0.64 8.39 5.05
CA MET A 27 -1.86 7.94 5.74
C MET A 27 -2.52 8.97 6.67
N SER A 28 -2.19 10.26 6.58
CA SER A 28 -2.79 11.33 7.42
C SER A 28 -4.30 11.43 7.29
N TRP A 29 -4.91 10.83 6.26
CA TRP A 29 -6.36 10.70 6.16
C TRP A 29 -6.97 9.94 7.33
N LEU A 30 -6.24 9.04 7.99
CA LEU A 30 -6.69 8.37 9.22
C LEU A 30 -6.91 9.34 10.39
N GLU A 31 -6.28 10.51 10.37
CA GLU A 31 -6.49 11.56 11.37
C GLU A 31 -7.82 12.28 11.16
N ARG A 32 -8.22 12.45 9.90
CA ARG A 32 -9.45 13.14 9.49
C ARG A 32 -10.66 12.21 9.55
N ALA A 33 -10.44 10.92 9.30
CA ALA A 33 -11.46 9.89 9.32
C ALA A 33 -10.87 8.62 9.95
N PRO A 34 -10.90 8.50 11.30
CA PRO A 34 -10.50 7.28 11.97
C PRO A 34 -11.28 6.10 11.41
N ALA A 35 -10.56 5.11 10.88
CA ALA A 35 -11.15 3.92 10.31
C ALA A 35 -10.83 2.70 11.19
N PRO A 36 -11.76 1.73 11.29
CA PRO A 36 -11.46 0.43 11.87
C PRO A 36 -10.23 -0.21 11.21
N ARG A 37 -9.49 -1.02 11.98
CA ARG A 37 -8.28 -1.72 11.49
C ARG A 37 -8.55 -2.51 10.22
N GLU A 38 -9.69 -3.20 10.11
CA GLU A 38 -10.01 -3.98 8.91
C GLU A 38 -10.13 -3.14 7.64
N HIS A 39 -10.53 -1.88 7.74
CA HIS A 39 -10.65 -0.99 6.59
C HIS A 39 -9.28 -0.54 6.08
N VAL A 40 -8.35 -0.29 7.00
CA VAL A 40 -6.95 0.01 6.65
C VAL A 40 -6.33 -1.19 5.96
N LEU A 41 -6.48 -2.39 6.53
CA LEU A 41 -5.91 -3.60 5.92
C LEU A 41 -6.52 -3.93 4.56
N ARG A 42 -7.83 -3.74 4.39
CA ARG A 42 -8.48 -3.89 3.08
C ARG A 42 -7.89 -2.94 2.04
N TYR A 43 -7.66 -1.68 2.42
CA TYR A 43 -7.04 -0.70 1.53
C TYR A 43 -5.60 -1.09 1.18
N GLU A 44 -4.81 -1.52 2.15
CA GLU A 44 -3.39 -1.86 1.95
C GLU A 44 -3.20 -3.15 1.15
N THR A 45 -4.05 -4.15 1.37
CA THR A 45 -4.11 -5.36 0.54
C THR A 45 -4.51 -5.02 -0.90
N TRP A 46 -5.49 -4.13 -1.10
CA TRP A 46 -5.81 -3.63 -2.45
C TRP A 46 -4.62 -2.88 -3.06
N ALA A 47 -3.93 -2.04 -2.28
CA ALA A 47 -2.81 -1.25 -2.76
C ALA A 47 -1.63 -2.13 -3.22
N ASP A 48 -1.32 -3.22 -2.51
CA ASP A 48 -0.35 -4.24 -2.95
C ASP A 48 -0.74 -4.86 -4.30
N GLY A 49 -2.01 -5.24 -4.46
CA GLY A 49 -2.53 -5.78 -5.72
C GLY A 49 -2.50 -4.75 -6.87
N PHE A 50 -2.91 -3.51 -6.60
CA PHE A 50 -2.79 -2.41 -7.54
C PHE A 50 -1.33 -2.19 -7.96
N ALA A 51 -0.41 -2.28 -6.99
CA ALA A 51 1.01 -2.08 -7.22
C ALA A 51 1.62 -3.13 -8.17
N SER A 52 1.04 -4.32 -8.24
CA SER A 52 1.52 -5.38 -9.12
C SER A 52 1.13 -5.20 -10.60
N ARG A 53 0.21 -4.27 -10.92
CA ARG A 53 -0.41 -4.16 -12.26
C ARG A 53 0.30 -3.19 -13.20
N PHE A 54 1.14 -2.30 -12.69
CA PHE A 54 1.72 -1.20 -13.48
C PHE A 54 3.19 -0.97 -13.13
N GLU A 55 3.94 -0.42 -14.09
CA GLU A 55 5.34 -0.04 -13.91
C GLU A 55 5.46 1.24 -13.06
N HIS A 56 5.77 1.07 -11.78
CA HIS A 56 5.94 2.18 -10.85
C HIS A 56 6.74 1.83 -9.59
N ALA A 57 7.15 2.86 -8.86
CA ALA A 57 7.59 2.74 -7.47
C ALA A 57 6.56 3.42 -6.55
N ILE A 58 6.05 2.68 -5.57
CA ILE A 58 5.14 3.20 -4.52
C ILE A 58 5.86 3.22 -3.18
N LEU A 59 5.82 4.36 -2.51
CA LEU A 59 6.28 4.54 -1.14
C LEU A 59 5.08 4.87 -0.24
N CYS A 60 4.66 3.90 0.57
CA CYS A 60 3.63 4.10 1.58
C CYS A 60 4.26 4.57 2.90
N LEU A 61 3.71 5.64 3.48
CA LEU A 61 4.21 6.32 4.68
C LEU A 61 3.20 6.20 5.82
N TYR A 62 3.71 5.76 6.97
CA TYR A 62 2.92 5.44 8.16
C TYR A 62 3.47 6.19 9.39
N ASP A 63 2.63 6.94 10.10
CA ASP A 63 2.99 7.45 11.43
C ASP A 63 2.69 6.38 12.49
N LEU A 64 3.72 5.61 12.84
CA LEU A 64 3.61 4.49 13.78
C LEU A 64 3.13 4.90 15.18
N ARG A 65 3.36 6.16 15.58
CA ARG A 65 2.88 6.67 16.87
C ARG A 65 1.35 6.77 16.90
N ARG A 66 0.73 6.88 15.73
CA ARG A 66 -0.72 7.07 15.57
C ARG A 66 -1.44 5.78 15.22
N LEU A 67 -0.82 4.94 14.38
CA LEU A 67 -1.36 3.65 13.96
C LEU A 67 -1.36 2.59 15.08
N GLY A 68 -0.47 2.74 16.06
CA GLY A 68 -0.27 1.75 17.11
C GLY A 68 0.49 0.51 16.62
N SER A 69 1.05 -0.25 17.54
CA SER A 69 1.89 -1.42 17.22
C SER A 69 1.09 -2.61 16.65
N GLY A 70 -0.21 -2.68 16.92
CA GLY A 70 -1.05 -3.82 16.54
C GLY A 70 -1.30 -3.97 15.03
N ILE A 71 -1.25 -2.88 14.27
CA ILE A 71 -1.47 -2.90 12.81
C ILE A 71 -0.16 -3.01 12.02
N LEU A 72 0.98 -2.69 12.64
CA LEU A 72 2.28 -2.68 11.97
C LEU A 72 2.62 -4.04 11.34
N LEU A 73 2.39 -5.13 12.08
CA LEU A 73 2.66 -6.48 11.56
C LEU A 73 1.81 -6.83 10.35
N ASP A 74 0.58 -6.31 10.28
CA ASP A 74 -0.30 -6.55 9.15
C ASP A 74 0.11 -5.71 7.93
N LEU A 75 0.51 -4.45 8.15
CA LEU A 75 1.07 -3.60 7.10
C LEU A 75 2.35 -4.18 6.53
N MET A 76 3.22 -4.74 7.39
CA MET A 76 4.40 -5.45 6.92
C MET A 76 4.02 -6.63 6.02
N ARG A 77 2.93 -7.35 6.30
CA ARG A 77 2.53 -8.46 5.44
C ARG A 77 2.08 -8.02 4.05
N THR A 78 1.64 -6.77 3.87
CA THR A 78 1.20 -6.24 2.57
C THR A 78 2.32 -5.56 1.78
N HIS A 79 3.55 -5.46 2.29
CA HIS A 79 4.64 -4.75 1.62
C HIS A 79 5.87 -5.63 1.35
N PRO A 80 6.34 -5.76 0.10
CA PRO A 80 7.51 -6.56 -0.23
C PRO A 80 8.82 -5.97 0.29
N LYS A 81 8.85 -4.65 0.54
CA LYS A 81 10.03 -3.92 1.00
C LYS A 81 9.69 -2.95 2.11
N LEU A 82 10.64 -2.74 3.01
CA LEU A 82 10.55 -1.79 4.12
C LEU A 82 11.68 -0.76 4.02
N LEU A 83 11.36 0.51 4.25
CA LEU A 83 12.35 1.58 4.39
C LEU A 83 12.50 1.95 5.86
N LEU A 84 13.58 1.51 6.50
CA LEU A 84 13.83 1.73 7.93
C LEU A 84 15.23 2.32 8.13
N GLY A 85 15.31 3.46 8.82
CA GLY A 85 16.60 4.11 9.11
C GLY A 85 17.40 4.50 7.85
N GLY A 86 16.72 4.75 6.72
CA GLY A 86 17.36 5.03 5.43
C GLY A 86 17.81 3.79 4.65
N LEU A 87 17.56 2.59 5.17
CA LEU A 87 17.89 1.32 4.50
C LEU A 87 16.63 0.68 3.92
N VAL A 88 16.75 0.21 2.68
CA VAL A 88 15.72 -0.62 2.04
C VAL A 88 16.00 -2.08 2.37
N LEU A 89 15.04 -2.73 3.01
CA LEU A 89 15.08 -4.13 3.41
C LEU A 89 14.05 -4.92 2.59
N GLU A 90 14.46 -6.07 2.06
CA GLU A 90 13.51 -7.06 1.55
C GLU A 90 12.73 -7.65 2.74
N ASN A 91 11.42 -7.78 2.59
CA ASN A 91 10.55 -8.18 3.69
C ASN A 91 10.21 -9.68 3.62
N PRO A 92 10.80 -10.53 4.48
CA PRO A 92 10.53 -11.97 4.48
C PRO A 92 9.11 -12.32 4.95
N HIS A 93 8.36 -11.36 5.48
CA HIS A 93 7.00 -11.55 5.96
C HIS A 93 5.92 -11.07 4.97
N HIS A 94 6.33 -10.54 3.80
CA HIS A 94 5.39 -10.18 2.75
C HIS A 94 4.60 -11.40 2.29
N ARG A 95 3.31 -11.20 2.09
CA ARG A 95 2.39 -12.16 1.52
C ARG A 95 1.68 -11.44 0.38
N ALA A 96 1.78 -11.98 -0.82
CA ALA A 96 1.11 -11.38 -1.96
C ALA A 96 -0.40 -11.28 -1.68
N SER A 97 -1.05 -10.22 -2.18
CA SER A 97 -2.47 -9.92 -1.96
C SER A 97 -3.42 -11.14 -2.07
N GLY A 98 -3.15 -12.09 -2.99
CA GLY A 98 -3.91 -13.34 -3.14
C GLY A 98 -3.83 -14.33 -1.95
N GLU A 99 -2.77 -14.26 -1.15
CA GLU A 99 -2.55 -15.09 0.05
C GLU A 99 -3.12 -14.47 1.33
N LEU A 100 -3.40 -13.16 1.32
CA LEU A 100 -3.96 -12.45 2.48
C LEU A 100 -5.49 -12.53 2.55
N ALA A 101 -6.15 -12.74 1.41
CA ALA A 101 -7.61 -12.88 1.31
C ALA A 101 -8.15 -14.17 1.97
N THR A 102 -7.31 -15.16 2.26
CA THR A 102 -7.70 -16.49 2.77
C THR A 102 -7.64 -16.63 4.30
N VAL A 103 -7.11 -15.65 5.02
CA VAL A 103 -6.88 -15.73 6.48
C VAL A 103 -8.07 -15.18 7.30
N GLY A 104 -9.15 -14.75 6.64
CA GLY A 104 -10.31 -14.09 7.27
C GLY A 104 -11.67 -14.74 7.00
N ALA A 105 -11.72 -16.03 6.64
CA ALA A 105 -12.97 -16.80 6.51
C ALA A 105 -13.20 -17.70 7.73
#